data_AF-A0A9C7SH61-F1
#
_entry.id   AF-A0A9C7SH61-F1
#
_cell.length_a   1.000
_cell.length_b   1.000
_cell.length_c   1.000
_cell.angle_alpha   90.00
_cell.angle_beta   90.00
_cell.angle_gamma   90.00
#
_symmetry.space_group_name_H-M   'P 1'
#
loop_
_entity.id
_entity.type
_entity.pdbx_description
1 polymer ?
#
loop_
_entity_poly.entity_id
_entity_poly.type
_entity_poly.pdbx_seq_one_letter_code
_entity_poly.pdbx_strand_id
1 'polypeptide(L)'
;LRRTAAGKFDVRDAVKLEQLQEMDDQRRLQQLLPIDAGIDDMPQVRLAQDAYQYFRQGQMVCADDVPQAGLVRVYSENGCFTGIGEALEDRQIKPKRLLCTNS
;
A
#
# COMPACT_ATOMS: atom_id res chain seq x y z
N LEU A 1 -26.49 -2.21 18.29
CA LEU A 1 -25.41 -2.95 17.58
C LEU A 1 -24.15 -2.09 17.56
N ARG A 2 -22.96 -2.63 17.85
CA ARG A 2 -21.67 -1.92 17.74
C ARG A 2 -20.68 -2.78 16.97
N ARG A 3 -20.03 -2.22 15.93
CA ARG A 3 -18.96 -2.88 15.18
C ARG A 3 -17.68 -2.90 16.01
N THR A 4 -17.09 -4.08 16.20
CA THR A 4 -15.86 -4.28 16.99
C THR A 4 -14.61 -4.43 16.14
N ALA A 5 -14.75 -4.73 14.84
CA ALA A 5 -13.63 -4.82 13.90
C ALA A 5 -14.06 -4.52 12.46
N ALA A 6 -13.10 -4.20 11.60
CA ALA A 6 -13.23 -4.10 10.15
C ALA A 6 -11.94 -4.56 9.48
N GLY A 7 -11.96 -5.73 8.83
CA GLY A 7 -10.72 -6.39 8.40
C GLY A 7 -9.80 -6.63 9.60
N LYS A 8 -8.57 -6.15 9.51
CA LYS A 8 -7.57 -6.23 10.58
C LYS A 8 -7.58 -5.05 11.56
N PHE A 9 -8.50 -4.10 11.40
CA PHE A 9 -8.65 -2.98 12.32
C PHE A 9 -9.59 -3.36 13.47
N ASP A 10 -9.10 -3.30 14.69
CA ASP A 10 -9.90 -3.52 15.90
C ASP A 10 -10.36 -2.19 16.49
N VAL A 11 -11.56 -2.17 17.06
CA VAL A 11 -12.12 -0.97 17.72
C VAL A 11 -11.28 -0.52 18.93
N ARG A 12 -10.48 -1.41 19.51
CA ARG A 12 -9.55 -1.10 20.62
C ARG A 12 -8.43 -0.17 20.20
N ASP A 13 -8.03 -0.18 18.93
CA ASP A 13 -6.99 0.68 18.38
C ASP A 13 -7.56 2.00 17.80
N ALA A 14 -8.88 2.16 17.83
CA ALA A 14 -9.54 3.34 17.28
C ALA A 14 -9.39 4.56 18.20
N VAL A 15 -9.04 5.69 17.61
CA VAL A 15 -9.03 7.00 18.29
C VAL A 15 -10.45 7.56 18.30
N LYS A 16 -10.91 8.03 19.47
CA LYS A 16 -12.23 8.68 19.58
C LYS A 16 -12.21 10.05 18.90
N LEU A 17 -13.39 10.49 18.44
CA LEU A 17 -13.52 11.78 17.78
C LEU A 17 -13.15 12.95 18.71
N GLU A 18 -13.57 12.88 19.98
CA GLU A 18 -13.27 13.92 20.97
C GLU A 18 -11.76 14.03 21.20
N GLN A 19 -11.05 12.91 21.25
CA GLN A 19 -9.58 12.89 21.38
C GLN A 19 -8.90 13.51 20.16
N LEU A 20 -9.42 13.27 18.94
CA LEU A 20 -8.89 13.89 17.73
C LEU A 20 -9.11 15.40 17.70
N GLN A 21 -10.22 15.90 18.25
CA GLN A 21 -10.54 17.34 18.30
C GLN A 21 -9.62 18.11 19.25
N GLU A 22 -9.13 17.46 20.30
CA GLU A 22 -8.17 18.04 21.25
C GLU A 22 -6.72 18.05 20.72
N MET A 23 -6.44 17.31 19.64
CA MET A 23 -5.11 17.23 19.04
C MET A 23 -4.87 18.36 18.02
N ASP A 24 -3.67 18.95 18.10
CA ASP A 24 -3.13 19.75 17.00
C ASP A 24 -2.93 18.91 15.72
N ASP A 25 -2.69 19.59 14.60
CA ASP A 25 -2.53 18.94 13.30
C ASP A 25 -1.38 17.92 13.28
N GLN A 26 -0.27 18.22 13.96
CA GLN A 26 0.90 17.34 13.98
C GLN A 26 0.59 16.02 14.70
N ARG A 27 -0.08 16.08 15.86
CA ARG A 27 -0.50 14.90 16.61
C ARG A 27 -1.57 14.11 15.87
N ARG A 28 -2.49 14.78 15.16
CA ARG A 28 -3.48 14.10 14.32
C ARG A 28 -2.84 13.32 13.18
N LEU A 29 -1.84 13.91 12.51
CA LEU A 29 -1.10 13.21 11.45
C LEU A 29 -0.38 11.97 11.97
N GLN A 30 0.12 12.00 13.21
CA GLN A 30 0.76 10.84 13.85
C GLN A 30 -0.22 9.69 14.17
N GLN A 31 -1.54 9.93 14.15
CA GLN A 31 -2.55 8.88 14.31
C GLN A 31 -2.83 8.12 13.01
N LEU A 32 -2.35 8.61 11.86
CA LEU A 32 -2.58 7.96 10.58
C LEU A 32 -1.72 6.70 10.46
N LEU A 33 -2.37 5.58 10.13
CA LEU A 33 -1.68 4.36 9.75
C LEU A 33 -1.09 4.51 8.33
N PRO A 34 -0.10 3.67 7.97
CA PRO A 34 0.37 3.57 6.59
C PRO A 34 -0.79 3.39 5.60
N ILE A 35 -0.69 3.96 4.41
CA ILE A 35 -1.77 3.96 3.42
C ILE A 35 -2.16 2.54 2.95
N ASP A 36 -1.21 1.62 2.97
CA ASP A 36 -1.35 0.21 2.62
C ASP A 36 -1.74 -0.65 3.84
N ALA A 37 -1.88 -0.06 5.02
CA ALA A 37 -2.27 -0.77 6.24
C ALA A 37 -3.69 -1.33 6.20
N GLY A 38 -4.45 -1.22 5.12
CA GLY A 38 -5.70 -1.97 4.92
C GLY A 38 -5.52 -3.31 4.19
N ILE A 39 -4.36 -3.51 3.58
CA ILE A 39 -4.07 -4.59 2.61
C ILE A 39 -2.70 -5.23 2.88
N ASP A 40 -2.20 -5.15 4.11
CA ASP A 40 -0.85 -5.62 4.45
C ASP A 40 -0.67 -7.15 4.47
N ASP A 41 -1.76 -7.88 4.30
CA ASP A 41 -1.82 -9.31 4.08
C ASP A 41 -1.46 -9.69 2.63
N MET A 42 -1.56 -8.74 1.69
CA MET A 42 -1.12 -8.95 0.31
C MET A 42 0.42 -9.09 0.26
N PRO A 43 0.95 -10.01 -0.57
CA PRO A 43 2.39 -10.11 -0.79
C PRO A 43 2.97 -8.79 -1.28
N GLN A 44 4.19 -8.50 -0.84
CA GLN A 44 4.92 -7.30 -1.22
C GLN A 44 5.94 -7.63 -2.31
N VAL A 45 6.05 -6.75 -3.30
CA VAL A 45 7.15 -6.74 -4.27
C VAL A 45 7.80 -5.35 -4.29
N ARG A 46 9.14 -5.34 -4.32
CA ARG A 46 9.94 -4.12 -4.43
C ARG A 46 10.51 -4.02 -5.84
N LEU A 47 10.31 -2.89 -6.49
CA LEU A 47 10.86 -2.62 -7.82
C LEU A 47 12.17 -1.86 -7.71
N ALA A 48 13.17 -2.30 -8.48
CA ALA A 48 14.34 -1.50 -8.78
C ALA A 48 13.92 -0.20 -9.51
N GLN A 49 14.75 0.83 -9.41
CA GLN A 49 14.42 2.16 -9.90
C GLN A 49 13.93 2.19 -11.37
N ASP A 50 14.59 1.45 -12.27
CA ASP A 50 14.22 1.43 -13.70
C ASP A 50 12.83 0.82 -13.92
N ALA A 51 12.56 -0.34 -13.33
CA ALA A 51 11.26 -1.00 -13.37
C ALA A 51 10.17 -0.13 -12.73
N TYR A 52 10.49 0.56 -11.63
CA TYR A 52 9.56 1.47 -10.97
C TYR A 52 9.09 2.61 -11.89
N GLN A 53 9.98 3.19 -12.71
CA GLN A 53 9.59 4.26 -13.63
C GLN A 53 8.60 3.77 -14.71
N TYR A 54 8.87 2.61 -15.31
CA TYR A 54 7.98 2.02 -16.30
C TYR A 54 6.64 1.60 -15.69
N PHE A 55 6.68 0.99 -14.50
CA PHE A 55 5.48 0.57 -13.78
C PHE A 55 4.55 1.75 -13.48
N ARG A 56 5.09 2.90 -13.07
CA ARG A 56 4.32 4.14 -12.83
C ARG A 56 3.69 4.72 -14.10
N GLN A 57 4.20 4.39 -15.27
CA GLN A 57 3.64 4.77 -16.56
C GLN A 57 2.58 3.77 -17.07
N GLY A 58 2.20 2.78 -16.23
CA GLY A 58 1.20 1.77 -16.60
C GLY A 58 1.78 0.58 -17.37
N GLN A 59 3.11 0.49 -17.51
CA GLN A 59 3.75 -0.62 -18.21
C GLN A 59 3.92 -1.84 -17.31
N MET A 60 3.91 -3.02 -17.94
CA MET A 60 4.25 -4.27 -17.28
C MET A 60 5.76 -4.36 -17.12
N VAL A 61 6.22 -4.85 -15.97
CA VAL A 61 7.65 -4.93 -15.66
C VAL A 61 8.00 -6.27 -15.03
N CYS A 62 9.24 -6.70 -15.19
CA CYS A 62 9.78 -7.84 -14.45
C CYS A 62 10.36 -7.38 -13.10
N ALA A 63 10.25 -8.22 -12.09
CA ALA A 63 10.89 -8.00 -10.80
C ALA A 63 11.35 -9.32 -10.18
N ASP A 64 12.20 -9.22 -9.17
CA ASP A 64 12.57 -10.35 -8.34
C ASP A 64 11.47 -10.65 -7.31
N ASP A 65 11.45 -11.89 -6.81
CA ASP A 65 10.54 -12.35 -5.75
C ASP A 65 9.04 -12.10 -6.00
N VAL A 66 8.63 -12.16 -7.27
CA VAL A 66 7.22 -12.05 -7.67
C VAL A 66 6.49 -13.37 -7.40
N PRO A 67 5.37 -13.37 -6.66
CA PRO A 67 4.50 -14.55 -6.51
C PRO A 67 4.02 -15.06 -7.87
N GLN A 68 3.67 -16.35 -7.98
CA GLN A 68 3.25 -16.94 -9.26
C GLN A 68 2.01 -16.27 -9.87
N ALA A 69 1.08 -15.81 -9.03
CA ALA A 69 -0.13 -15.12 -9.46
C ALA A 69 -0.74 -14.31 -8.30
N GLY A 70 -1.64 -13.39 -8.64
CA GLY A 70 -2.49 -12.68 -7.68
C GLY A 70 -2.12 -11.22 -7.49
N LEU A 71 -2.82 -10.55 -6.58
CA LEU A 71 -2.57 -9.13 -6.29
C LEU A 71 -1.39 -8.98 -5.33
N VAL A 72 -0.56 -7.98 -5.61
CA VAL A 72 0.62 -7.64 -4.81
C VAL A 72 0.64 -6.15 -4.49
N ARG A 73 1.19 -5.81 -3.32
CA ARG A 73 1.60 -4.45 -3.00
C ARG A 73 2.94 -4.18 -3.64
N VAL A 74 3.05 -3.06 -4.35
CA VAL A 74 4.26 -2.67 -5.06
C VAL A 74 4.90 -1.47 -4.37
N TYR A 75 6.20 -1.54 -4.14
CA TYR A 75 7.00 -0.48 -3.53
C TYR A 75 8.17 -0.10 -4.42
N SER A 76 8.61 1.15 -4.34
CA SER A 76 9.89 1.56 -4.89
C SER A 76 11.05 0.96 -4.11
N GLU A 77 12.26 1.03 -4.67
CA GLU A 77 13.49 0.58 -4.02
C GLU A 77 13.69 1.20 -2.62
N ASN A 78 13.28 2.47 -2.46
CA ASN A 78 13.33 3.23 -1.21
C ASN A 78 12.23 2.85 -0.19
N GLY A 79 11.37 1.88 -0.51
CA GLY A 79 10.29 1.44 0.36
C GLY A 79 9.03 2.31 0.31
N CYS A 80 8.89 3.21 -0.68
CA CYS A 80 7.67 3.99 -0.84
C CYS A 80 6.60 3.14 -1.50
N PHE A 81 5.43 3.02 -0.86
CA PHE A 81 4.29 2.33 -1.45
C PHE A 81 3.87 3.03 -2.75
N THR A 82 3.80 2.26 -3.84
CA THR A 82 3.54 2.74 -5.20
C THR A 82 2.10 2.45 -5.61
N GLY A 83 1.57 1.31 -5.19
CA GLY A 83 0.23 0.87 -5.55
C GLY A 83 0.08 -0.64 -5.54
N ILE A 84 -0.93 -1.11 -6.26
CA ILE A 84 -1.28 -2.53 -6.40
C ILE A 84 -0.92 -2.99 -7.82
N GLY A 85 -0.19 -4.10 -7.88
CA GLY A 85 0.11 -4.84 -9.09
C GLY A 85 -0.64 -6.17 -9.12
N GLU A 86 -0.72 -6.76 -10.31
CA GLU A 86 -1.11 -8.15 -10.53
C GLU A 86 0.14 -8.90 -10.96
N ALA A 87 0.55 -9.87 -10.15
CA ALA A 87 1.59 -10.81 -10.50
C ALA A 87 1.06 -11.79 -11.56
N LEU A 88 1.88 -12.00 -12.59
CA LEU A 88 1.65 -12.90 -13.70
C LEU A 88 2.75 -13.96 -13.73
N GLU A 89 2.60 -14.94 -14.62
CA GLU A 89 3.64 -15.91 -14.92
C GLU A 89 4.94 -15.21 -15.39
N ASP A 90 6.08 -15.88 -15.25
CA ASP A 90 7.41 -15.38 -15.62
C ASP A 90 7.88 -14.11 -14.87
N ARG A 91 7.46 -13.96 -13.60
CA ARG A 91 7.90 -12.87 -12.71
C ARG A 91 7.54 -11.47 -13.21
N GLN A 92 6.45 -11.36 -13.96
CA GLN A 92 5.95 -10.09 -14.46
C GLN A 92 4.89 -9.52 -13.52
N ILE A 93 4.85 -8.20 -13.43
CA ILE A 93 3.84 -7.47 -12.66
C ILE A 93 3.17 -6.44 -13.57
N LYS A 94 1.85 -6.51 -13.64
CA LYS A 94 1.01 -5.54 -14.34
C LYS A 94 0.42 -4.53 -13.36
N PRO A 95 0.50 -3.22 -13.62
CA PRO A 95 -0.17 -2.21 -12.79
C PRO A 95 -1.69 -2.41 -12.77
N LYS A 96 -2.30 -2.42 -11.58
CA LYS A 96 -3.76 -2.44 -11.41
C LYS A 96 -4.30 -1.13 -10.87
N ARG A 97 -3.62 -0.56 -9.87
CA ARG A 97 -3.97 0.74 -9.29
C ARG A 97 -2.71 1.40 -8.74
N LEU A 98 -2.42 2.60 -9.22
CA LEU A 98 -1.25 3.36 -8.79
C LEU A 98 -1.67 4.51 -7.89
N LEU A 99 -0.79 4.87 -6.96
CA LEU A 99 -0.92 6.13 -6.25
C LEU A 99 -0.46 7.28 -7.15
N CYS A 100 -1.16 8.41 -7.05
CA CYS A 100 -0.72 9.65 -7.65
C CYS A 100 0.56 10.11 -6.97
N THR A 101 1.67 9.89 -7.64
CA THR A 101 2.94 10.54 -7.34
C THR A 101 2.92 11.93 -7.97
N ASN A 102 2.78 12.98 -7.16
CA ASN A 102 3.01 14.34 -7.64
C ASN A 102 4.49 14.45 -8.02
N SER A 103 4.76 14.71 -9.30
CA SER A 103 6.08 15.09 -9.82
C SER A 103 6.42 16.52 -9.43
#